data_AF-A0A497QJ76-F1
#
_entry.id   AF-A0A497QJ76-F1
#
_cell.length_a   1.000
_cell.length_b   1.000
_cell.length_c   1.000
_cell.angle_alpha   90.00
_cell.angle_beta   90.00
_cell.angle_gamma   90.00
#
_symmetry.space_group_name_H-M   'P 1'
#
loop_
_entity.id
_entity.type
_entity.pdbx_description
1 polymer ?
#
loop_
_entity_poly.entity_id
_entity_poly.type
_entity_poly.pdbx_seq_one_letter_code
_entity_poly.pdbx_strand_id
1 'polypeptide(L)'
;MFLKEKGFYDEVEIIDVAERPYEAIVNGVISVPAIFVDGKIIAMGHVDFDTLYDRITTKRVYADEDVDAKYGLKQVFIALLDSLATAAWVYLREDIKEIIEYRVLIEPTIGIVDWDEERKEKYLNEVYQYFLDKKDMFMKTYKRYFFKNISKNFIREQVWLYKKLPNRSVFEKYTFEVFVHWLSVRGAIGRVGMKLDVFESEHKIQRVRDVYNHIKENFDSILNEVKKEQERINEMQKELDEILS
;
A
#
# COMPACT_ATOMS: atom_id res chain seq x y z
N MET A 1 -8.32 -17.53 10.47
CA MET A 1 -8.13 -18.95 10.08
C MET A 1 -6.67 -19.38 10.12
N PHE A 2 -5.77 -18.81 9.31
CA PHE A 2 -4.35 -19.21 9.25
C PHE A 2 -3.66 -19.35 10.62
N LEU A 3 -3.69 -18.32 11.48
CA LEU A 3 -3.03 -18.39 12.79
C LEU A 3 -3.63 -19.48 13.70
N LYS A 4 -4.94 -19.73 13.61
CA LYS A 4 -5.62 -20.81 14.36
C LYS A 4 -5.20 -22.19 13.84
N GLU A 5 -5.16 -22.38 12.53
CA GLU A 5 -4.70 -23.63 11.90
C GLU A 5 -3.24 -23.95 12.21
N LYS A 6 -2.40 -22.92 12.34
CA LYS A 6 -0.98 -23.05 12.66
C LYS A 6 -0.67 -23.04 14.17
N GLY A 7 -1.69 -22.93 15.03
CA GLY A 7 -1.53 -22.98 16.49
C GLY A 7 -0.99 -21.70 17.14
N PHE A 8 -0.98 -20.57 16.44
CA PHE A 8 -0.48 -19.28 16.95
C PHE A 8 -1.59 -18.35 17.49
N TYR A 9 -2.84 -18.79 17.47
CA TYR A 9 -3.98 -17.91 17.78
C TYR A 9 -3.98 -17.40 19.23
N ASP A 10 -3.54 -18.20 20.19
CA ASP A 10 -3.48 -17.80 21.60
C ASP A 10 -2.21 -16.98 21.93
N GLU A 11 -1.29 -16.85 20.96
CA GLU A 11 0.00 -16.16 21.10
C GLU A 11 0.04 -14.82 20.34
N VAL A 12 -1.08 -14.39 19.73
CA VAL A 12 -1.16 -13.17 18.93
C VAL A 12 -2.06 -12.12 19.58
N GLU A 13 -1.56 -10.88 19.64
CA GLU A 13 -2.39 -9.71 19.88
C GLU A 13 -2.85 -9.14 18.53
N ILE A 14 -4.16 -8.99 18.33
CA ILE A 14 -4.72 -8.33 17.14
C ILE A 14 -5.08 -6.90 17.53
N ILE A 15 -4.44 -5.93 16.86
CA ILE A 15 -4.69 -4.51 17.08
C ILE A 15 -5.52 -3.97 15.92
N ASP A 16 -6.71 -3.46 16.22
CA ASP A 16 -7.49 -2.67 15.26
C ASP A 16 -6.92 -1.25 15.16
N VAL A 17 -6.31 -0.94 14.02
CA VAL A 17 -5.72 0.37 13.75
C VAL A 17 -6.75 1.49 13.62
N ALA A 18 -8.03 1.17 13.41
CA ALA A 18 -9.10 2.16 13.45
C ALA A 18 -9.37 2.65 14.89
N GLU A 19 -9.17 1.78 15.88
CA GLU A 19 -9.33 2.10 17.30
C GLU A 19 -8.04 2.63 17.95
N ARG A 20 -6.88 2.12 17.52
CA ARG A 20 -5.54 2.46 18.04
C ARG A 20 -4.60 3.01 16.94
N PRO A 21 -4.94 4.11 16.25
CA PRO A 21 -4.20 4.58 15.07
C PRO A 21 -2.78 5.07 15.39
N TYR A 22 -2.56 5.69 16.56
CA TYR A 22 -1.23 6.21 16.91
C TYR A 22 -0.21 5.11 17.18
N GLU A 23 -0.64 3.93 17.61
CA GLU A 23 0.24 2.80 17.79
C GLU A 23 0.76 2.27 16.45
N ALA A 24 -0.12 2.19 15.45
CA ALA A 24 0.29 1.88 14.08
C ALA A 24 1.29 2.94 13.54
N ILE A 25 1.00 4.23 13.75
CA ILE A 25 1.86 5.33 13.29
C ILE A 25 3.25 5.31 13.95
N VAL A 26 3.31 5.14 15.27
CA VAL A 26 4.58 5.09 16.03
C VAL A 26 5.47 3.94 15.56
N ASN A 27 4.85 2.82 15.18
CA ASN A 27 5.56 1.66 14.65
C ASN A 27 5.84 1.73 13.13
N GLY A 28 5.54 2.87 12.48
CA GLY A 28 5.80 3.05 11.05
C GLY A 28 4.92 2.20 10.12
N VAL A 29 3.72 1.85 10.57
CA VAL A 29 2.76 1.09 9.76
C VAL A 29 2.09 2.02 8.75
N ILE A 30 2.26 1.71 7.46
CA ILE A 30 1.68 2.47 6.34
C ILE A 30 0.84 1.60 5.40
N SER A 31 0.81 0.28 5.62
CA SER A 31 -0.13 -0.67 5.02
C SER A 31 -0.53 -1.73 6.04
N VAL A 32 -1.69 -2.33 5.85
CA VAL A 32 -2.21 -3.42 6.71
C VAL A 32 -2.51 -4.66 5.86
N PRO A 33 -2.38 -5.88 6.42
CA PRO A 33 -1.90 -6.18 7.77
C PRO A 33 -0.40 -5.88 7.93
N ALA A 34 0.02 -5.49 9.13
CA ALA A 34 1.43 -5.39 9.52
C ALA A 34 1.66 -6.36 10.69
N ILE A 35 2.65 -7.24 10.55
CA ILE A 35 2.88 -8.34 11.47
C ILE A 35 4.22 -8.13 12.16
N PHE A 36 4.17 -8.11 13.49
CA PHE A 36 5.31 -7.93 14.37
C PHE A 36 5.58 -9.23 15.13
N VAL A 37 6.86 -9.61 15.23
CA VAL A 37 7.33 -10.68 16.11
C VAL A 37 8.48 -10.11 16.93
N ASP A 38 8.39 -10.22 18.26
CA ASP A 38 9.37 -9.66 19.20
C ASP A 38 9.70 -8.17 18.93
N GLY A 39 8.69 -7.38 18.55
CA GLY A 39 8.83 -5.94 18.24
C GLY A 39 9.38 -5.62 16.85
N LYS A 40 9.71 -6.62 16.03
CA LYS A 40 10.25 -6.47 14.68
C LYS A 40 9.18 -6.74 13.63
N ILE A 41 9.08 -5.87 12.61
CA ILE A 41 8.19 -6.11 11.47
C ILE A 41 8.74 -7.24 10.62
N ILE A 42 7.93 -8.28 10.46
CA ILE A 42 8.27 -9.43 9.61
C ILE A 42 7.46 -9.47 8.30
N ALA A 43 6.35 -8.76 8.23
CA ALA A 43 5.54 -8.61 7.02
C ALA A 43 4.67 -7.34 7.09
N MET A 44 4.41 -6.70 5.95
CA MET A 44 3.48 -5.58 5.85
C MET A 44 2.83 -5.54 4.45
N GLY A 45 1.51 -5.31 4.42
CA GLY A 45 0.71 -5.23 3.19
C GLY A 45 0.37 -6.60 2.62
N HIS A 46 0.74 -6.87 1.37
CA HIS A 46 0.51 -8.19 0.76
C HIS A 46 1.34 -9.27 1.47
N VAL A 47 0.68 -10.21 2.14
CA VAL A 47 1.32 -11.30 2.89
C VAL A 47 1.13 -12.63 2.18
N ASP A 48 2.25 -13.26 1.84
CA ASP A 48 2.31 -14.67 1.43
C ASP A 48 2.31 -15.55 2.69
N PHE A 49 1.30 -16.40 2.85
CA PHE A 49 1.11 -17.19 4.07
C PHE A 49 2.15 -18.29 4.27
N ASP A 50 2.73 -18.83 3.19
CA ASP A 50 3.79 -19.83 3.31
C ASP A 50 5.06 -19.15 3.82
N THR A 51 5.40 -18.00 3.22
CA THR A 51 6.53 -17.17 3.65
C THR A 51 6.33 -16.64 5.08
N LEU A 52 5.09 -16.30 5.45
CA LEU A 52 4.76 -15.83 6.79
C LEU A 52 5.01 -16.90 7.85
N TYR A 53 4.60 -18.16 7.58
CA TYR A 53 4.79 -19.26 8.52
C TYR A 53 6.26 -19.48 8.85
N ASP A 54 7.10 -19.48 7.82
CA ASP A 54 8.55 -19.62 7.98
C ASP A 54 9.16 -18.44 8.75
N ARG A 55 8.72 -17.21 8.48
CA ARG A 55 9.20 -16.02 9.21
C ARG A 55 8.80 -16.03 10.69
N ILE A 56 7.59 -16.47 11.01
CA ILE A 56 7.13 -16.61 12.40
C ILE A 56 7.96 -17.69 13.14
N THR A 57 8.12 -18.86 12.53
CA THR A 57 8.77 -20.02 13.18
C THR A 57 10.28 -19.86 13.33
N THR A 58 10.95 -19.33 12.31
CA THR A 58 12.41 -19.12 12.31
C THR A 58 12.83 -17.81 12.97
N LYS A 59 11.88 -16.88 13.16
CA LYS A 59 12.11 -15.49 13.58
C LYS A 59 13.09 -14.73 12.68
N ARG A 60 13.20 -15.17 11.43
CA ARG A 60 14.16 -14.66 10.45
C ARG A 60 13.43 -14.21 9.19
N VAL A 61 13.90 -13.11 8.62
CA VAL A 61 13.38 -12.50 7.40
C VAL A 61 14.54 -12.39 6.42
N TYR A 62 14.74 -13.48 5.67
CA TYR A 62 15.73 -13.57 4.61
C TYR A 62 15.05 -13.88 3.28
N ALA A 63 15.46 -13.17 2.24
CA ALA A 63 15.40 -13.63 0.88
C ALA A 63 16.65 -14.48 0.63
N ASP A 64 16.57 -15.38 -0.34
CA ASP A 64 17.71 -16.17 -0.79
C ASP A 64 18.90 -15.26 -1.13
N GLU A 65 20.13 -15.75 -0.94
CA GLU A 65 21.35 -14.95 -1.13
C GLU A 65 21.51 -14.41 -2.56
N ASP A 66 20.78 -14.98 -3.54
CA ASP A 66 20.82 -14.67 -4.97
C ASP A 66 19.77 -13.65 -5.46
N VAL A 67 19.19 -12.82 -4.58
CA VAL A 67 18.24 -11.78 -5.03
C VAL A 67 18.93 -10.62 -5.73
N ASP A 68 18.53 -10.33 -6.98
CA ASP A 68 19.05 -9.23 -7.79
C ASP A 68 18.23 -7.92 -7.61
N ALA A 69 18.72 -6.81 -8.17
CA ALA A 69 18.04 -5.51 -8.10
C ALA A 69 16.64 -5.51 -8.76
N LYS A 70 16.43 -6.37 -9.75
CA LYS A 70 15.13 -6.52 -10.44
C LYS A 70 14.10 -7.18 -9.53
N TYR A 71 14.50 -8.21 -8.78
CA TYR A 71 13.68 -8.82 -7.74
C TYR A 71 13.31 -7.77 -6.69
N GLY A 72 14.30 -7.06 -6.14
CA GLY A 72 14.08 -6.03 -5.14
C GLY A 72 13.09 -4.98 -5.63
N LEU A 73 13.27 -4.48 -6.85
CA LEU A 73 12.35 -3.51 -7.43
C LEU A 73 10.93 -4.05 -7.61
N LYS A 74 10.77 -5.31 -8.03
CA LYS A 74 9.45 -5.95 -8.13
C LYS A 74 8.76 -5.99 -6.77
N GLN A 75 9.47 -6.37 -5.72
CA GLN A 75 8.95 -6.41 -4.35
C GLN A 75 8.56 -5.02 -3.86
N VAL A 76 9.40 -4.01 -4.09
CA VAL A 76 9.09 -2.60 -3.80
C VAL A 76 7.80 -2.16 -4.50
N PHE A 77 7.60 -2.51 -5.78
CA PHE A 77 6.38 -2.19 -6.50
C PHE A 77 5.14 -2.90 -5.97
N ILE A 78 5.26 -4.13 -5.47
CA ILE A 78 4.15 -4.84 -4.82
C ILE A 78 3.72 -4.09 -3.56
N ALA A 79 4.66 -3.75 -2.68
CA ALA A 79 4.35 -3.03 -1.45
C ALA A 79 3.82 -1.62 -1.71
N LEU A 80 4.44 -0.84 -2.59
CA LEU A 80 4.00 0.53 -2.83
C LEU A 80 2.61 0.61 -3.48
N LEU A 81 2.22 -0.39 -4.27
CA LEU A 81 0.91 -0.43 -4.93
C LEU A 81 -0.20 -0.97 -4.04
N ASP A 82 0.13 -1.48 -2.85
CA ASP A 82 -0.82 -1.94 -1.86
C ASP A 82 -1.38 -0.76 -1.04
N SER A 83 -0.53 0.23 -0.71
CA SER A 83 -0.93 1.43 0.03
C SER A 83 -1.27 2.60 -0.89
N LEU A 84 -2.41 3.26 -0.63
CA LEU A 84 -2.81 4.49 -1.34
C LEU A 84 -1.75 5.59 -1.20
N ALA A 85 -1.18 5.74 -0.01
CA ALA A 85 -0.22 6.81 0.29
C ALA A 85 1.03 6.69 -0.58
N THR A 86 1.63 5.49 -0.62
CA THR A 86 2.83 5.21 -1.42
C THR A 86 2.53 5.17 -2.92
N ALA A 87 1.39 4.62 -3.33
CA ALA A 87 0.98 4.61 -4.73
C ALA A 87 0.79 6.04 -5.27
N ALA A 88 0.09 6.90 -4.52
CA ALA A 88 -0.08 8.30 -4.86
C ALA A 88 1.27 9.04 -4.89
N TRP A 89 2.13 8.78 -3.91
CA TRP A 89 3.46 9.39 -3.82
C TRP A 89 4.30 9.14 -5.08
N VAL A 90 4.47 7.87 -5.43
CA VAL A 90 5.30 7.44 -6.57
C VAL A 90 4.64 7.83 -7.89
N TYR A 91 3.32 7.72 -7.99
CA TYR A 91 2.63 8.09 -9.22
C TYR A 91 2.80 9.58 -9.56
N LEU A 92 2.75 10.47 -8.57
CA LEU A 92 2.86 11.92 -8.79
C LEU A 92 4.31 12.39 -9.03
N ARG A 93 5.29 11.73 -8.41
CA ARG A 93 6.70 12.16 -8.46
C ARG A 93 7.54 11.38 -9.45
N GLU A 94 7.04 10.21 -9.85
CA GLU A 94 7.76 9.26 -10.71
C GLU A 94 9.14 8.93 -10.15
N ASP A 95 9.19 8.81 -8.83
CA ASP A 95 10.40 8.56 -8.05
C ASP A 95 10.01 7.68 -6.84
N ILE A 96 10.91 6.76 -6.50
CA ILE A 96 10.77 5.82 -5.39
C ILE A 96 11.83 6.03 -4.30
N LYS A 97 12.72 7.03 -4.43
CA LYS A 97 13.83 7.23 -3.49
C LYS A 97 13.38 7.28 -2.03
N GLU A 98 12.45 8.18 -1.72
CA GLU A 98 11.91 8.34 -0.36
C GLU A 98 11.16 7.09 0.13
N ILE A 99 10.64 6.27 -0.81
CA ILE A 99 10.00 4.99 -0.48
C ILE A 99 11.06 3.94 -0.14
N ILE A 100 12.14 3.85 -0.91
CA ILE A 100 13.29 2.96 -0.64
C ILE A 100 13.94 3.31 0.70
N GLU A 101 14.09 4.59 1.00
CA GLU A 101 14.64 5.09 2.28
C GLU A 101 13.71 4.76 3.47
N TYR A 102 12.43 4.48 3.23
CA TYR A 102 11.49 4.02 4.25
C TYR A 102 11.66 2.52 4.54
N ARG A 103 12.82 2.18 5.11
CA ARG A 103 13.30 0.81 5.39
C ARG A 103 12.31 -0.09 6.11
N VAL A 104 11.48 0.47 7.00
CA VAL A 104 10.41 -0.23 7.74
C VAL A 104 9.42 -0.92 6.81
N LEU A 105 9.13 -0.33 5.64
CA LEU A 105 8.32 -0.96 4.60
C LEU A 105 9.15 -1.91 3.74
N ILE A 106 10.33 -1.47 3.33
CA ILE A 106 11.03 -2.08 2.21
C ILE A 106 11.80 -3.34 2.61
N GLU A 107 12.48 -3.32 3.75
CA GLU A 107 13.30 -4.45 4.18
C GLU A 107 12.46 -5.72 4.39
N PRO A 108 11.29 -5.70 5.07
CA PRO A 108 10.47 -6.89 5.25
C PRO A 108 9.83 -7.38 3.94
N THR A 109 9.47 -6.46 3.04
CA THR A 109 8.88 -6.81 1.75
C THR A 109 9.89 -7.51 0.85
N ILE A 110 11.13 -7.02 0.78
CA ILE A 110 12.18 -7.66 0.00
C ILE A 110 12.67 -8.94 0.70
N GLY A 111 12.68 -8.96 2.04
CA GLY A 111 13.24 -10.06 2.82
C GLY A 111 14.69 -9.81 3.25
N ILE A 112 15.10 -8.57 3.46
CA ILE A 112 16.51 -8.24 3.78
C ILE A 112 16.70 -7.76 5.22
N VAL A 113 15.69 -7.87 6.08
CA VAL A 113 15.71 -7.26 7.43
C VAL A 113 16.89 -7.74 8.26
N ASP A 114 17.29 -9.00 8.11
CA ASP A 114 18.39 -9.61 8.87
C ASP A 114 19.75 -9.60 8.14
N TRP A 115 19.88 -8.88 7.03
CA TRP A 115 21.18 -8.62 6.40
C TRP A 115 22.00 -7.62 7.22
N ASP A 116 23.31 -7.59 7.01
CA ASP A 116 24.15 -6.53 7.56
C ASP A 116 23.85 -5.18 6.87
N GLU A 117 24.08 -4.08 7.60
CA GLU A 117 23.68 -2.74 7.16
C GLU A 117 24.42 -2.26 5.90
N GLU A 118 25.69 -2.63 5.72
CA GLU A 118 26.47 -2.28 4.54
C GLU A 118 25.91 -2.97 3.30
N ARG A 119 25.59 -4.27 3.41
CA ARG A 119 24.94 -5.04 2.35
C ARG A 119 23.55 -4.49 2.01
N LYS A 120 22.73 -4.16 3.01
CA LYS A 120 21.41 -3.54 2.79
C LYS A 120 21.54 -2.26 2.00
N GLU A 121 22.44 -1.37 2.42
CA GLU A 121 22.60 -0.06 1.79
C GLU A 121 23.07 -0.19 0.34
N LYS A 122 24.05 -1.05 0.08
CA LYS A 122 24.51 -1.34 -1.27
C LYS A 122 23.37 -1.88 -2.14
N TYR A 123 22.61 -2.85 -1.63
CA TYR A 123 21.53 -3.48 -2.38
C TYR A 123 20.37 -2.52 -2.68
N LEU A 124 19.93 -1.72 -1.70
CA LEU A 124 18.87 -0.73 -1.92
C LEU A 124 19.29 0.35 -2.93
N ASN A 125 20.57 0.73 -2.93
CA ASN A 125 21.12 1.61 -3.96
C ASN A 125 21.09 0.95 -5.35
N GLU A 126 21.46 -0.33 -5.47
CA GLU A 126 21.35 -1.08 -6.73
C GLU A 126 19.91 -1.16 -7.24
N VAL A 127 18.94 -1.41 -6.35
CA VAL A 127 17.50 -1.39 -6.67
C VAL A 127 17.06 -0.02 -7.18
N TYR A 128 17.50 1.06 -6.53
CA TYR A 128 17.17 2.42 -6.94
C TYR A 128 17.79 2.80 -8.29
N GLN A 129 19.07 2.46 -8.53
CA GLN A 129 19.71 2.68 -9.83
C GLN A 129 19.01 1.89 -10.93
N TYR A 130 18.64 0.63 -10.67
CA TYR A 130 17.89 -0.18 -11.62
C TYR A 130 16.52 0.44 -11.95
N PHE A 131 15.86 1.06 -10.98
CA PHE A 131 14.65 1.85 -11.24
C PHE A 131 14.92 3.05 -12.14
N LEU A 132 15.95 3.85 -11.86
CA LEU A 132 16.28 5.04 -12.66
C LEU A 132 16.55 4.68 -14.13
N ASP A 133 17.33 3.62 -14.37
CA ASP A 133 17.63 3.11 -15.71
C ASP A 133 16.40 2.65 -16.50
N LYS A 134 15.33 2.28 -15.78
CA LYS A 134 14.11 1.68 -16.35
C LYS A 134 12.85 2.48 -16.02
N LYS A 135 12.99 3.71 -15.54
CA LYS A 135 11.90 4.51 -14.95
C LYS A 135 10.67 4.56 -15.84
N ASP A 136 10.83 4.98 -17.09
CA ASP A 136 9.71 5.12 -18.03
C ASP A 136 9.00 3.79 -18.30
N MET A 137 9.77 2.70 -18.41
CA MET A 137 9.23 1.36 -18.59
C MET A 137 8.37 0.96 -17.38
N PHE A 138 8.87 1.16 -16.15
CA PHE A 138 8.14 0.84 -14.93
C PHE A 138 6.89 1.71 -14.77
N MET A 139 7.02 3.03 -14.91
CA MET A 139 5.88 3.94 -14.79
C MET A 139 4.79 3.63 -15.82
N LYS A 140 5.16 3.24 -17.05
CA LYS A 140 4.21 2.79 -18.07
C LYS A 140 3.58 1.44 -17.73
N THR A 141 4.39 0.45 -17.36
CA THR A 141 3.94 -0.92 -17.05
C THR A 141 2.97 -0.93 -15.86
N TYR A 142 3.28 -0.13 -14.84
CA TYR A 142 2.49 -0.09 -13.61
C TYR A 142 1.38 0.97 -13.61
N LYS A 143 1.25 1.80 -14.65
CA LYS A 143 0.21 2.85 -14.76
C LYS A 143 -1.18 2.34 -14.40
N ARG A 144 -1.58 1.18 -14.94
CA ARG A 144 -2.90 0.58 -14.66
C ARG A 144 -3.11 0.24 -13.18
N TYR A 145 -2.07 -0.16 -12.47
CA TYR A 145 -2.17 -0.53 -11.06
C TYR A 145 -2.23 0.71 -10.16
N PHE A 146 -1.49 1.77 -10.48
CA PHE A 146 -1.67 3.07 -9.84
C PHE A 146 -3.10 3.57 -10.01
N PHE A 147 -3.62 3.50 -11.24
CA PHE A 147 -4.98 3.94 -11.55
C PHE A 147 -5.99 3.14 -10.74
N LYS A 148 -5.86 1.81 -10.72
CA LYS A 148 -6.73 0.92 -9.95
C LYS A 148 -6.67 1.20 -8.46
N ASN A 149 -5.48 1.35 -7.88
CA ASN A 149 -5.33 1.62 -6.45
C ASN A 149 -5.98 2.96 -6.10
N ILE A 150 -5.62 4.03 -6.80
CA ILE A 150 -6.11 5.38 -6.51
C ILE A 150 -7.63 5.46 -6.73
N SER A 151 -8.13 4.93 -7.85
CA SER A 151 -9.57 5.00 -8.20
C SER A 151 -10.44 4.22 -7.23
N LYS A 152 -10.04 2.98 -6.88
CA LYS A 152 -10.80 2.16 -5.94
C LYS A 152 -10.83 2.78 -4.55
N ASN A 153 -9.69 3.26 -4.05
CA ASN A 153 -9.65 3.92 -2.75
C ASN A 153 -10.49 5.20 -2.73
N PHE A 154 -10.44 6.00 -3.79
CA PHE A 154 -11.25 7.21 -3.90
C PHE A 154 -12.76 6.94 -3.78
N ILE A 155 -13.26 5.89 -4.45
CA ILE A 155 -14.66 5.48 -4.35
C ILE A 155 -14.97 4.79 -3.01
N ARG A 156 -14.06 3.96 -2.51
CA ARG A 156 -14.19 3.23 -1.23
C ARG A 156 -14.38 4.20 -0.07
N GLU A 157 -13.59 5.27 -0.01
CA GLU A 157 -13.74 6.28 1.04
C GLU A 157 -15.09 7.00 0.98
N GLN A 158 -15.66 7.22 -0.21
CA GLN A 158 -17.01 7.77 -0.33
C GLN A 158 -18.04 6.81 0.25
N VAL A 159 -17.92 5.50 -0.02
CA VAL A 159 -18.80 4.48 0.57
C VAL A 159 -18.72 4.53 2.10
N TRP A 160 -17.51 4.64 2.65
CA TRP A 160 -17.31 4.71 4.10
C TRP A 160 -17.86 5.99 4.73
N LEU A 161 -17.68 7.15 4.07
CA LEU A 161 -18.17 8.44 4.54
C LEU A 161 -19.70 8.52 4.51
N TYR A 162 -20.32 8.07 3.42
CA TYR A 162 -21.77 8.15 3.26
C TYR A 162 -22.51 6.92 3.79
N LYS A 163 -21.79 5.87 4.21
CA LYS A 163 -22.33 4.56 4.64
C LYS A 163 -23.29 3.94 3.62
N LYS A 164 -23.11 4.26 2.34
CA LYS A 164 -23.90 3.78 1.20
C LYS A 164 -23.10 3.91 -0.09
N LEU A 165 -23.49 3.15 -1.12
CA LEU A 165 -22.90 3.27 -2.45
C LEU A 165 -23.18 4.68 -3.03
N PRO A 166 -22.14 5.46 -3.39
CA PRO A 166 -22.35 6.75 -4.04
C PRO A 166 -22.96 6.54 -5.42
N ASN A 167 -23.89 7.41 -5.81
CA ASN A 167 -24.36 7.51 -7.18
C ASN A 167 -23.56 8.60 -7.93
N ARG A 168 -23.82 8.76 -9.23
CA ARG A 168 -23.16 9.77 -10.07
C ARG A 168 -23.25 11.18 -9.49
N SER A 169 -24.39 11.58 -8.93
CA SER A 169 -24.54 12.94 -8.38
C SER A 169 -23.74 13.17 -7.09
N VAL A 170 -23.41 12.12 -6.33
CA VAL A 170 -22.43 12.22 -5.24
C VAL A 170 -21.03 12.39 -5.81
N PHE A 171 -20.65 11.60 -6.81
CA PHE A 171 -19.34 11.71 -7.46
C PHE A 171 -19.10 13.10 -8.07
N GLU A 172 -20.11 13.70 -8.70
CA GLU A 172 -20.04 15.03 -9.33
C GLU A 172 -19.71 16.16 -8.35
N LYS A 173 -19.90 15.96 -7.04
CA LYS A 173 -19.49 16.92 -6.00
C LYS A 173 -17.97 16.97 -5.81
N TYR A 174 -17.26 15.92 -6.23
CA TYR A 174 -15.82 15.86 -6.19
C TYR A 174 -15.25 16.42 -7.48
N THR A 175 -15.12 17.75 -7.55
CA THR A 175 -14.51 18.41 -8.71
C THR A 175 -13.04 17.98 -8.85
N PHE A 176 -12.42 18.34 -9.98
CA PHE A 176 -11.00 18.07 -10.21
C PHE A 176 -10.13 18.67 -9.09
N GLU A 177 -10.43 19.87 -8.64
CA GLU A 177 -9.72 20.57 -7.56
C GLU A 177 -9.85 19.81 -6.22
N VAL A 178 -11.05 19.31 -5.92
CA VAL A 178 -11.29 18.48 -4.72
C VAL A 178 -10.50 17.17 -4.82
N PHE A 179 -10.45 16.55 -6.01
CA PHE A 179 -9.68 15.33 -6.22
C PHE A 179 -8.17 15.55 -6.11
N VAL A 180 -7.64 16.65 -6.66
CA VAL A 180 -6.22 17.03 -6.52
C VAL A 180 -5.89 17.21 -5.05
N HIS A 181 -6.71 17.96 -4.30
CA HIS A 181 -6.52 18.16 -2.87
C HIS A 181 -6.55 16.82 -2.10
N TRP A 182 -7.55 15.98 -2.36
CA TRP A 182 -7.66 14.65 -1.76
C TRP A 182 -6.41 13.81 -2.02
N LEU A 183 -5.94 13.74 -3.26
CA LEU A 183 -4.78 12.95 -3.62
C LEU A 183 -3.50 13.47 -2.96
N SER A 184 -3.33 14.80 -2.87
CA SER A 184 -2.19 15.43 -2.21
C SER A 184 -2.13 15.15 -0.71
N VAL A 185 -3.27 15.12 -0.01
CA VAL A 185 -3.28 14.88 1.45
C VAL A 185 -3.14 13.41 1.83
N ARG A 186 -3.47 12.48 0.94
CA ARG A 186 -3.41 11.04 1.24
C ARG A 186 -2.00 10.48 1.35
N GLY A 187 -0.99 11.18 0.81
CA GLY A 187 0.42 10.85 1.03
C GLY A 187 1.02 11.45 2.31
N ALA A 188 0.22 12.12 3.15
CA ALA A 188 0.70 12.88 4.31
C ALA A 188 0.15 12.34 5.63
N ILE A 189 0.92 12.52 6.70
CA ILE A 189 0.49 12.35 8.08
C ILE A 189 0.34 13.74 8.70
N GLY A 190 -0.91 14.20 8.84
CA GLY A 190 -1.19 15.60 9.16
C GLY A 190 -0.64 16.52 8.08
N ARG A 191 0.41 17.30 8.39
CA ARG A 191 1.14 18.14 7.41
C ARG A 191 2.48 17.53 6.96
N VAL A 192 2.98 16.52 7.67
CA VAL A 192 4.26 15.89 7.35
C VAL A 192 4.08 15.06 6.08
N GLY A 193 4.93 15.29 5.08
CA GLY A 193 4.81 14.65 3.76
C GLY A 193 3.82 15.33 2.82
N MET A 194 3.11 16.39 3.23
CA MET A 194 2.25 17.14 2.30
C MET A 194 3.11 17.95 1.33
N LYS A 195 3.40 17.36 0.17
CA LYS A 195 4.13 18.00 -0.92
C LYS A 195 3.14 18.53 -1.97
N LEU A 196 3.16 19.85 -2.16
CA LEU A 196 2.33 20.58 -3.12
C LEU A 196 3.01 20.75 -4.49
N ASP A 197 4.08 19.97 -4.73
CA ASP A 197 4.86 19.96 -5.96
C ASP A 197 4.06 19.51 -7.19
N VAL A 198 2.86 18.98 -6.98
CA VAL A 198 1.89 18.67 -8.05
C VAL A 198 1.52 19.91 -8.86
N PHE A 199 1.50 21.10 -8.24
CA PHE A 199 1.16 22.37 -8.90
C PHE A 199 2.35 23.05 -9.56
N GLU A 200 3.56 22.53 -9.40
CA GLU A 200 4.79 23.11 -9.94
C GLU A 200 5.04 22.70 -11.41
N SER A 201 4.27 21.75 -11.94
CA SER A 201 4.48 21.20 -13.29
C SER A 201 3.18 20.80 -13.95
N GLU A 202 2.96 21.28 -15.18
CA GLU A 202 1.86 20.84 -16.05
C GLU A 202 1.83 19.32 -16.25
N HIS A 203 3.00 18.68 -16.30
CA HIS A 203 3.10 17.22 -16.40
C HIS A 203 2.45 16.54 -15.19
N LYS A 204 2.75 17.01 -13.97
CA LYS A 204 2.16 16.44 -12.74
C LYS A 204 0.65 16.69 -12.66
N ILE A 205 0.18 17.89 -13.01
CA ILE A 205 -1.25 18.20 -13.10
C ILE A 205 -1.94 17.28 -14.11
N GLN A 206 -1.33 17.07 -15.28
CA GLN A 206 -1.89 16.20 -16.31
C GLN A 206 -2.01 14.75 -15.83
N ARG A 207 -1.05 14.25 -15.04
CA ARG A 207 -1.15 12.92 -14.43
C ARG A 207 -2.34 12.81 -13.46
N VAL A 208 -2.57 13.81 -12.60
CA VAL A 208 -3.75 13.84 -11.74
C VAL A 208 -5.02 13.84 -12.59
N ARG A 209 -5.03 14.63 -13.67
CA ARG A 209 -6.16 14.72 -14.61
C ARG A 209 -6.45 13.40 -15.30
N ASP A 210 -5.43 12.66 -15.72
CA ASP A 210 -5.60 11.33 -16.32
C ASP A 210 -6.32 10.37 -15.35
N VAL A 211 -5.92 10.34 -14.07
CA VAL A 211 -6.55 9.47 -13.07
C VAL A 211 -7.99 9.93 -12.79
N TYR A 212 -8.22 11.23 -12.63
CA TYR A 212 -9.55 11.79 -12.41
C TYR A 212 -10.51 11.46 -13.57
N ASN A 213 -10.07 11.67 -14.81
CA ASN A 213 -10.84 11.33 -16.00
C ASN A 213 -11.11 9.83 -16.08
N HIS A 214 -10.12 9.00 -15.78
CA HIS A 214 -10.30 7.56 -15.70
C HIS A 214 -11.40 7.17 -14.70
N ILE A 215 -11.42 7.77 -13.51
CA ILE A 215 -12.49 7.54 -12.51
C ILE A 215 -13.84 7.98 -13.08
N LYS A 216 -13.93 9.18 -13.65
CA LYS A 216 -15.17 9.73 -14.21
C LYS A 216 -15.76 8.85 -15.31
N GLU A 217 -14.92 8.37 -16.22
CA GLU A 217 -15.31 7.53 -17.35
C GLU A 217 -15.71 6.11 -16.91
N ASN A 218 -15.04 5.58 -15.88
CA ASN A 218 -15.21 4.19 -15.44
C ASN A 218 -15.95 4.06 -14.10
N PHE A 219 -16.62 5.12 -13.65
CA PHE A 219 -17.21 5.23 -12.30
C PHE A 219 -18.05 4.01 -11.92
N ASP A 220 -19.00 3.61 -12.76
CA ASP A 220 -19.93 2.52 -12.46
C ASP A 220 -19.20 1.16 -12.37
N SER A 221 -18.18 0.96 -13.20
CA SER A 221 -17.34 -0.25 -13.17
C SER A 221 -16.52 -0.32 -11.87
N ILE A 222 -15.86 0.79 -11.50
CA ILE A 222 -15.06 0.89 -10.28
C ILE A 222 -15.96 0.71 -9.04
N LEU A 223 -17.14 1.33 -9.04
CA LEU A 223 -18.11 1.21 -7.96
C LEU A 223 -18.57 -0.25 -7.77
N ASN A 224 -18.80 -0.97 -8.86
CA ASN A 224 -19.16 -2.39 -8.80
C ASN A 224 -18.02 -3.25 -8.24
N GLU A 225 -16.76 -2.95 -8.57
CA GLU A 225 -15.61 -3.61 -7.95
C GLU A 225 -15.54 -3.36 -6.44
N VAL A 226 -15.74 -2.11 -6.01
CA VAL A 226 -15.75 -1.73 -4.58
C VAL A 226 -16.92 -2.40 -3.85
N LYS A 227 -18.09 -2.47 -4.47
CA LYS A 227 -19.27 -3.15 -3.92
C LYS A 227 -18.97 -4.62 -3.64
N LYS A 228 -18.46 -5.35 -4.64
CA LYS A 228 -18.12 -6.78 -4.50
C LYS A 228 -17.06 -7.03 -3.42
N GLU A 229 -16.09 -6.13 -3.31
CA GLU A 229 -15.07 -6.18 -2.27
C GLU A 229 -15.69 -6.01 -0.88
N GLN A 230 -16.59 -5.04 -0.70
CA GLN A 230 -17.26 -4.82 0.57
C GLN A 230 -18.18 -5.99 0.96
N GLU A 231 -18.88 -6.58 0.00
CA GLU A 231 -19.68 -7.79 0.20
C GLU A 231 -18.82 -8.94 0.70
N ARG A 232 -17.67 -9.19 0.05
CA ARG A 232 -16.71 -10.22 0.47
C ARG A 232 -16.14 -9.97 1.86
N ILE A 233 -15.80 -8.73 2.21
CA ILE A 233 -15.31 -8.38 3.56
C ILE A 233 -16.38 -8.69 4.61
N ASN A 234 -17.64 -8.34 4.34
CA ASN A 234 -18.75 -8.62 5.25
C ASN A 234 -19.01 -10.12 5.42
N GLU A 235 -18.85 -10.91 4.35
CA GLU A 235 -18.92 -12.38 4.41
C GLU A 235 -17.80 -12.94 5.28
N MET A 236 -16.55 -12.52 5.04
CA MET A 236 -15.40 -12.95 5.84
C MET A 236 -15.53 -12.56 7.32
N GLN A 237 -16.10 -11.39 7.62
CA GLN A 237 -16.34 -10.98 9.01
C GLN A 237 -17.37 -11.87 9.69
N LYS A 238 -18.46 -12.23 9.00
CA LYS A 238 -19.47 -13.16 9.54
C LYS A 238 -18.88 -14.54 9.81
N GLU A 239 -18.12 -15.08 8.87
CA GLU A 239 -17.40 -16.35 9.05
C GLU A 239 -16.45 -16.29 10.26
N LEU A 240 -15.75 -15.16 10.44
CA LEU A 240 -14.90 -14.96 11.60
C LEU A 240 -15.70 -14.93 12.90
N ASP A 241 -16.79 -14.17 12.95
CA ASP A 241 -17.64 -14.05 14.14
C ASP A 241 -18.23 -15.41 14.55
N GLU A 242 -18.65 -16.25 13.58
CA GLU A 242 -19.14 -17.62 13.82
C GLU A 242 -18.05 -18.57 14.36
N ILE A 243 -16.79 -18.37 13.98
CA ILE A 243 -15.65 -19.18 14.46
C ILE A 243 -15.21 -18.76 15.87
N LEU A 244 -15.47 -17.51 16.25
CA LEU A 244 -15.09 -16.92 17.54
C LEU A 244 -16.19 -17.02 18.60
N SER A 245 -17.45 -17.24 18.20
CA SER A 245 -18.58 -17.57 19.08
C SER A 245 -18.54 -19.01 19.58
#